data_AF-A0A7W7ZYM1-F1
#
_entry.id   AF-A0A7W7ZYM1-F1
#
_cell.length_a   1.000
_cell.length_b   1.000
_cell.length_c   1.000
_cell.angle_alpha   90.00
_cell.angle_beta   90.00
_cell.angle_gamma   90.00
#
_symmetry.space_group_name_H-M   'P 1'
#
loop_
_entity.id
_entity.type
_entity.pdbx_description
1 polymer ?
#
loop_
_entity_poly.entity_id
_entity_poly.type
_entity_poly.pdbx_seq_one_letter_code
_entity_poly.pdbx_strand_id
1 'polypeptide(L)'
;MRVTIIIGSVRQGRFGPTAAKWIQERAGRRSGLEVDVIDLAEAWLPTVLPEEGGPEPPAVRDLRPWLARAEAFVIVTPEYNHSYPASLKNAIDWYREEWRGKPVAFVAYGGESGGRRAVEHLEPVFACLGAVRAGEPVLFRNHENPEDSEAERLLDTLEENVMNREIRLAVRPSGEPELRDFELATTDVPRIGEGQVLVRNTWMSVDPYMRGRMDDVESYIPPFQIGQPLDGSAVGEVVDSRVPEIPVGATVVHFLGWREYAVVDAAQATVVDPYLAPEEAYLGALGTTGLTAYVSLTEVAPVRPGDTVFISSAAGAVGSVAGQLARKLGAARVIGSAGGPFKAKRLVTDFGYDVGIDYRAGSVAEQLAQAAPDGIDVYLDNVGGDHLVAAIDALKVGGRIAMVGAISAYNATEPVPGPANLFSLAHKSATLRGMLVSHYLDRFPEWIGKAAGWLADGSLRTESTVAEGIERAPQAFLDVLGGGNVGKMLVRL
;
A
#
# COMPACT_ATOMS: atom_id res chain seq x y z
N MET A 1 22.79 -4.50 12.63
CA MET A 1 22.67 -5.31 11.41
C MET A 1 23.95 -6.12 11.17
N ARG A 2 23.83 -7.42 10.86
CA ARG A 2 24.94 -8.32 10.53
C ARG A 2 25.00 -8.59 9.04
N VAL A 3 26.02 -8.06 8.37
CA VAL A 3 26.28 -8.26 6.94
C VAL A 3 27.31 -9.37 6.76
N THR A 4 27.01 -10.36 5.92
CA THR A 4 27.97 -11.40 5.56
C THR A 4 28.49 -11.17 4.13
N ILE A 5 29.78 -10.88 4.02
CA ILE A 5 30.48 -10.75 2.74
C ILE A 5 30.96 -12.14 2.30
N ILE A 6 30.56 -12.58 1.11
CA ILE A 6 30.95 -13.88 0.55
C ILE A 6 31.89 -13.67 -0.62
N ILE A 7 33.11 -14.19 -0.51
CA ILE A 7 34.09 -14.18 -1.60
C ILE A 7 33.85 -15.39 -2.49
N GLY A 8 33.28 -15.14 -3.67
CA GLY A 8 32.74 -16.18 -4.55
C GLY A 8 33.79 -17.02 -5.29
N SER A 9 35.01 -16.50 -5.48
CA SER A 9 36.06 -17.20 -6.24
C SER A 9 37.02 -17.99 -5.36
N VAL A 10 37.47 -19.12 -5.88
CA VAL A 10 38.52 -19.96 -5.27
C VAL A 10 39.83 -20.00 -6.06
N ARG A 11 39.96 -19.18 -7.12
CA ARG A 11 41.20 -19.15 -7.92
C ARG A 11 42.38 -18.61 -7.10
N GLN A 12 43.57 -19.11 -7.38
CA GLN A 12 44.81 -18.53 -6.85
C GLN A 12 45.03 -17.13 -7.44
N GLY A 13 45.53 -16.19 -6.62
CA GLY A 13 45.77 -14.81 -7.04
C GLY A 13 44.50 -14.00 -7.36
N ARG A 14 43.32 -14.45 -6.90
CA ARG A 14 42.05 -13.76 -7.12
C ARG A 14 42.02 -12.38 -6.44
N PHE A 15 41.35 -11.42 -7.06
CA PHE A 15 41.14 -10.07 -6.52
C PHE A 15 40.00 -9.98 -5.47
N GLY A 16 39.20 -11.03 -5.32
CA GLY A 16 38.06 -11.06 -4.41
C GLY A 16 38.36 -10.61 -2.97
N PRO A 17 39.43 -11.09 -2.30
CA PRO A 17 39.81 -10.61 -0.97
C PRO A 17 40.09 -9.11 -0.91
N THR A 18 40.64 -8.51 -1.97
CA THR A 18 40.87 -7.06 -2.05
C THR A 18 39.55 -6.29 -2.10
N ALA A 19 38.62 -6.72 -2.97
CA ALA A 19 37.30 -6.10 -3.08
C ALA A 19 36.47 -6.27 -1.80
N ALA A 20 36.53 -7.46 -1.17
CA ALA A 20 35.87 -7.74 0.10
C ALA A 20 36.43 -6.86 1.23
N LYS A 21 37.75 -6.72 1.32
CA LYS A 21 38.39 -5.83 2.29
C LYS A 21 37.99 -4.37 2.07
N TRP A 22 37.90 -3.94 0.82
CA TRP A 22 37.48 -2.57 0.47
C TRP A 22 36.08 -2.25 0.99
N ILE A 23 35.10 -3.14 0.82
CA ILE A 23 33.74 -2.91 1.36
C ILE A 23 33.70 -3.11 2.89
N GLN A 24 34.45 -4.08 3.43
CA GLN A 24 34.56 -4.32 4.87
C GLN A 24 35.10 -3.10 5.63
N GLU A 25 36.15 -2.45 5.10
CA GLU A 25 36.75 -1.25 5.71
C GLU A 25 35.78 -0.06 5.77
N ARG A 26 34.80 0.01 4.86
CA ARG A 26 33.77 1.06 4.84
C ARG A 26 32.61 0.73 5.77
N ALA A 27 32.12 -0.51 5.72
CA ALA A 27 31.12 -1.00 6.66
C ALA A 27 31.59 -0.87 8.12
N GLY A 28 32.88 -1.12 8.40
CA GLY A 28 33.47 -0.95 9.72
C GLY A 28 33.54 0.50 10.23
N ARG A 29 33.27 1.51 9.38
CA ARG A 29 33.16 2.92 9.80
C ARG A 29 31.78 3.26 10.35
N ARG A 30 30.78 2.40 10.14
CA ARG A 30 29.40 2.63 10.55
C ARG A 30 29.14 2.01 11.92
N SER A 31 28.53 2.79 12.81
CA SER A 31 28.04 2.27 14.09
C SER A 31 26.81 1.41 13.86
N GLY A 32 26.85 0.13 14.28
CA GLY A 32 25.69 -0.78 14.19
C GLY A 32 25.79 -1.85 13.11
N LEU A 33 26.83 -1.83 12.27
CA LEU A 33 27.16 -2.92 11.35
C LEU A 33 28.17 -3.89 11.96
N GLU A 34 27.79 -5.16 12.03
CA GLU A 34 28.72 -6.25 12.23
C GLU A 34 28.97 -6.95 10.90
N VAL A 35 30.25 -7.16 10.56
CA VAL A 35 30.63 -7.72 9.26
C VAL A 35 31.36 -9.03 9.45
N ASP A 36 30.76 -10.09 8.90
CA ASP A 36 31.38 -11.39 8.77
C ASP A 36 31.92 -11.55 7.33
N VAL A 37 33.09 -12.17 7.17
CA VAL A 37 33.65 -12.49 5.85
C VAL A 37 33.79 -14.00 5.71
N ILE A 38 33.18 -14.55 4.67
CA ILE A 38 33.28 -15.96 4.32
C ILE A 38 34.04 -16.06 2.99
N ASP A 39 35.23 -16.65 3.03
CA ASP A 39 35.98 -16.97 1.82
C ASP A 39 35.68 -18.40 1.38
N LEU A 40 35.04 -18.57 0.22
CA LEU A 40 34.70 -19.91 -0.28
C LEU A 40 35.94 -20.76 -0.60
N ALA A 41 37.13 -20.14 -0.76
CA ALA A 41 38.38 -20.89 -0.91
C ALA A 41 38.81 -21.57 0.39
N GLU A 42 38.34 -21.07 1.53
CA GLU A 42 38.64 -21.58 2.87
C GLU A 42 37.49 -22.44 3.43
N ALA A 43 36.29 -22.36 2.83
CA ALA A 43 35.12 -23.12 3.26
C ALA A 43 35.17 -24.61 2.85
N TRP A 44 35.95 -24.98 1.83
CA TRP A 44 36.11 -26.37 1.34
C TRP A 44 34.78 -27.11 1.12
N LEU A 45 33.79 -26.45 0.52
CA LEU A 45 32.48 -27.05 0.27
C LEU A 45 32.60 -28.23 -0.71
N PRO A 46 32.05 -29.42 -0.38
CA PRO A 46 32.02 -30.55 -1.30
C PRO A 46 31.25 -30.20 -2.58
N THR A 47 31.69 -30.70 -3.73
CA THR A 47 31.05 -30.42 -5.03
C THR A 47 30.00 -31.45 -5.44
N VAL A 48 29.91 -32.55 -4.69
CA VAL A 48 28.91 -33.60 -4.89
C VAL A 48 27.82 -33.43 -3.83
N LEU A 49 26.61 -33.11 -4.29
CA LEU A 49 25.44 -33.05 -3.43
C LEU A 49 24.93 -34.47 -3.13
N PRO A 50 24.51 -34.76 -1.89
CA PRO A 50 23.92 -36.03 -1.54
C PRO A 50 22.53 -36.16 -2.17
N GLU A 51 22.01 -37.39 -2.20
CA GLU A 51 20.58 -37.62 -2.47
C GLU A 51 19.72 -36.87 -1.44
N GLU A 52 18.49 -36.56 -1.83
CA GLU A 52 17.56 -35.82 -0.98
C GLU A 52 17.35 -36.56 0.36
N GLY A 53 17.60 -35.88 1.49
CA GLY A 53 17.58 -36.47 2.83
C GLY A 53 18.87 -37.18 3.27
N GLY A 54 19.93 -37.14 2.45
CA GLY A 54 21.25 -37.65 2.81
C GLY A 54 21.98 -36.81 3.87
N PRO A 55 23.04 -37.35 4.51
CA PRO A 55 23.74 -36.67 5.59
C PRO A 55 24.48 -35.42 5.10
N GLU A 56 24.35 -34.34 5.86
CA GLU A 56 25.04 -33.09 5.59
C GLU A 56 26.54 -33.18 5.93
N PRO A 57 27.45 -32.82 5.01
CA PRO A 57 28.89 -32.82 5.28
C PRO A 57 29.28 -31.82 6.38
N PRO A 58 30.32 -32.10 7.20
CA PRO A 58 30.75 -31.21 8.28
C PRO A 58 31.02 -29.77 7.83
N ALA A 59 31.73 -29.56 6.71
CA ALA A 59 32.01 -28.23 6.18
C ALA A 59 30.74 -27.43 5.84
N VAL A 60 29.66 -28.12 5.43
CA VAL A 60 28.38 -27.48 5.15
C VAL A 60 27.66 -27.12 6.44
N ARG A 61 27.55 -28.10 7.35
CA ARG A 61 26.92 -27.94 8.66
C ARG A 61 27.57 -26.84 9.49
N ASP A 62 28.90 -26.74 9.46
CA ASP A 62 29.65 -25.81 10.30
C ASP A 62 29.54 -24.36 9.79
N LEU A 63 29.30 -24.17 8.48
CA LEU A 63 29.11 -22.85 7.88
C LEU A 63 27.64 -22.37 7.96
N ARG A 64 26.67 -23.29 7.96
CA ARG A 64 25.23 -22.98 7.97
C ARG A 64 24.83 -21.95 9.05
N PRO A 65 25.28 -22.02 10.32
CA PRO A 65 24.92 -21.03 11.34
C PRO A 65 25.37 -19.60 11.00
N TRP A 66 26.48 -19.44 10.28
CA TRP A 66 27.00 -18.13 9.87
C TRP A 66 26.14 -17.50 8.78
N LEU A 67 25.69 -18.31 7.81
CA LEU A 67 24.75 -17.85 6.79
C LEU A 67 23.35 -17.62 7.36
N ALA A 68 22.90 -18.49 8.27
CA ALA A 68 21.57 -18.38 8.88
C ALA A 68 21.41 -17.09 9.72
N ARG A 69 22.45 -16.69 10.47
CA ARG A 69 22.44 -15.47 11.29
C ARG A 69 22.67 -14.18 10.51
N ALA A 70 23.11 -14.26 9.25
CA ALA A 70 23.27 -13.09 8.41
C ALA A 70 21.93 -12.40 8.22
N GLU A 71 21.90 -11.07 8.37
CA GLU A 71 20.72 -10.25 8.13
C GLU A 71 20.71 -9.73 6.69
N ALA A 72 21.88 -9.59 6.07
CA ALA A 72 22.04 -9.41 4.63
C ALA A 72 23.37 -9.96 4.12
N PHE A 73 23.49 -10.07 2.79
CA PHE A 73 24.69 -10.55 2.12
C PHE A 73 25.28 -9.54 1.14
N VAL A 74 26.61 -9.55 1.04
CA VAL A 74 27.34 -8.92 -0.05
C VAL A 74 28.10 -10.01 -0.80
N ILE A 75 27.71 -10.26 -2.05
CA ILE A 75 28.35 -11.28 -2.88
C ILE A 75 29.49 -10.63 -3.68
N VAL A 76 30.72 -10.99 -3.33
CA VAL A 76 31.93 -10.53 -4.02
C VAL A 76 32.31 -11.53 -5.10
N THR A 77 32.14 -11.19 -6.37
CA THR A 77 32.27 -12.15 -7.48
C THR A 77 33.11 -11.63 -8.65
N PRO A 78 34.03 -12.43 -9.23
CA PRO A 78 34.56 -12.13 -10.55
C PRO A 78 33.57 -12.50 -11.65
N GLU A 79 33.89 -12.06 -12.87
CA GLU A 79 33.35 -12.63 -14.09
C GLU A 79 34.33 -13.67 -14.70
N TYR A 80 33.85 -14.90 -14.83
CA TYR A 80 34.52 -16.01 -15.52
C TYR A 80 33.73 -16.45 -16.73
N ASN A 81 34.28 -16.19 -17.92
CA ASN A 81 33.64 -16.50 -19.21
C ASN A 81 32.19 -16.02 -19.28
N HIS A 82 31.96 -14.75 -18.94
CA HIS A 82 30.63 -14.12 -18.91
C HIS A 82 29.66 -14.66 -17.84
N SER A 83 30.16 -15.35 -16.80
CA SER A 83 29.31 -15.82 -15.70
C SER A 83 30.02 -15.78 -14.33
N TYR A 84 29.32 -16.21 -13.29
CA TYR A 84 29.84 -16.28 -11.92
C TYR A 84 30.59 -17.62 -11.65
N PRO A 85 31.45 -17.70 -10.63
CA PRO A 85 32.25 -18.89 -10.35
C PRO A 85 31.44 -20.13 -9.96
N ALA A 86 31.94 -21.31 -10.35
CA ALA A 86 31.38 -22.59 -9.93
C ALA A 86 31.36 -22.78 -8.41
N SER A 87 32.33 -22.22 -7.67
CA SER A 87 32.36 -22.25 -6.22
C SER A 87 31.18 -21.51 -5.58
N LEU A 88 30.80 -20.35 -6.15
CA LEU A 88 29.64 -19.61 -5.70
C LEU A 88 28.35 -20.38 -6.00
N LYS A 89 28.24 -20.98 -7.20
CA LYS A 89 27.12 -21.87 -7.54
C LYS A 89 27.00 -23.04 -6.54
N ASN A 90 28.13 -23.67 -6.22
CA ASN A 90 28.16 -24.78 -5.27
C ASN A 90 27.66 -24.36 -3.89
N ALA A 91 28.07 -23.18 -3.39
CA ALA A 91 27.54 -22.65 -2.14
C ALA A 91 26.02 -22.41 -2.21
N ILE A 92 25.54 -21.81 -3.30
CA ILE A 92 24.11 -21.58 -3.53
C ILE A 92 23.30 -22.89 -3.57
N ASP A 93 23.86 -23.99 -4.04
CA ASP A 93 23.14 -25.27 -4.09
C ASP A 93 23.03 -25.95 -2.72
N TRP A 94 24.02 -25.74 -1.84
CA TRP A 94 24.06 -26.29 -0.47
C TRP A 94 23.16 -25.55 0.52
N TYR A 95 23.02 -24.24 0.34
CA TYR A 95 22.24 -23.36 1.21
C TYR A 95 21.11 -22.79 0.37
N ARG A 96 19.85 -22.95 0.78
CA ARG A 96 18.70 -22.45 0.01
C ARG A 96 17.86 -21.53 0.86
N GLU A 97 17.47 -22.04 2.02
CA GLU A 97 16.69 -21.32 3.02
C GLU A 97 17.46 -20.14 3.61
N GLU A 98 18.79 -20.20 3.65
CA GLU A 98 19.64 -19.18 4.26
C GLU A 98 19.58 -17.83 3.55
N TRP A 99 19.21 -17.81 2.26
CA TRP A 99 19.11 -16.60 1.43
C TRP A 99 17.72 -15.96 1.46
N ARG A 100 16.68 -16.75 1.78
CA ARG A 100 15.29 -16.35 1.60
C ARG A 100 14.94 -15.18 2.52
N GLY A 101 14.24 -14.19 1.96
CA GLY A 101 13.79 -12.97 2.64
C GLY A 101 14.92 -12.01 3.01
N LYS A 102 16.17 -12.28 2.64
CA LYS A 102 17.32 -11.47 3.04
C LYS A 102 17.81 -10.58 1.89
N PRO A 103 18.26 -9.35 2.19
CA PRO A 103 18.84 -8.47 1.18
C PRO A 103 20.18 -9.04 0.69
N VAL A 104 20.39 -9.00 -0.63
CA VAL A 104 21.62 -9.44 -1.29
C VAL A 104 22.10 -8.33 -2.22
N ALA A 105 23.28 -7.79 -1.95
CA ALA A 105 23.97 -6.84 -2.82
C ALA A 105 25.17 -7.49 -3.51
N PHE A 106 25.61 -6.92 -4.63
CA PHE A 106 26.69 -7.47 -5.45
C PHE A 106 27.88 -6.50 -5.55
N VAL A 107 29.07 -7.04 -5.34
CA VAL A 107 30.35 -6.37 -5.60
C VAL A 107 31.09 -7.21 -6.63
N ALA A 108 31.13 -6.76 -7.87
CA ALA A 108 31.72 -7.51 -8.97
C ALA A 108 33.05 -6.92 -9.43
N TYR A 109 33.91 -7.76 -10.00
CA TYR A 109 35.19 -7.34 -10.55
C TYR A 109 35.54 -8.10 -11.84
N GLY A 110 36.30 -7.45 -12.72
CA GLY A 110 36.71 -8.04 -13.99
C GLY A 110 37.44 -7.05 -14.88
N GLY A 111 37.44 -7.32 -16.19
CA GLY A 111 37.94 -6.37 -17.20
C GLY A 111 37.04 -5.13 -17.32
N GLU A 112 36.85 -4.64 -18.53
CA GLU A 112 36.10 -3.39 -18.77
C GLU A 112 34.63 -3.43 -18.27
N SER A 113 34.00 -4.60 -18.27
CA SER A 113 32.63 -4.79 -17.73
C SER A 113 32.55 -4.67 -16.21
N GLY A 114 33.67 -4.70 -15.49
CA GLY A 114 33.70 -4.75 -14.03
C GLY A 114 32.96 -5.95 -13.43
N GLY A 115 32.76 -7.00 -14.24
CA GLY A 115 32.03 -8.20 -13.84
C GLY A 115 30.50 -8.13 -13.92
N ARG A 116 29.93 -7.08 -14.53
CA ARG A 116 28.48 -6.89 -14.68
C ARG A 116 27.72 -8.11 -15.22
N ARG A 117 28.29 -8.81 -16.19
CA ARG A 117 27.65 -9.99 -16.81
C ARG A 117 27.49 -11.16 -15.82
N ALA A 118 28.40 -11.27 -14.85
CA ALA A 118 28.24 -12.25 -13.78
C ALA A 118 27.06 -11.89 -12.85
N VAL A 119 26.85 -10.60 -12.58
CA VAL A 119 25.72 -10.11 -11.78
C VAL A 119 24.41 -10.34 -12.51
N GLU A 120 24.32 -10.00 -13.80
CA GLU A 120 23.12 -10.23 -14.63
C GLU A 120 22.68 -11.71 -14.63
N HIS A 121 23.64 -12.64 -14.49
CA HIS A 121 23.35 -14.08 -14.36
C HIS A 121 22.99 -14.50 -12.92
N LEU A 122 23.49 -13.80 -11.90
CA LEU A 122 23.24 -14.12 -10.48
C LEU A 122 21.92 -13.58 -9.97
N GLU A 123 21.50 -12.41 -10.43
CA GLU A 123 20.26 -11.77 -10.02
C GLU A 123 19.04 -12.68 -10.13
N PRO A 124 18.75 -13.33 -11.29
CA PRO A 124 17.61 -14.23 -11.38
C PRO A 124 17.77 -15.47 -10.50
N VAL A 125 18.99 -15.93 -10.22
CA VAL A 125 19.24 -17.08 -9.33
C VAL A 125 18.85 -16.73 -7.90
N PHE A 126 19.30 -15.58 -7.39
CA PHE A 126 18.93 -15.12 -6.05
C PHE A 126 17.45 -14.76 -5.93
N ALA A 127 16.85 -14.20 -6.98
CA ALA A 127 15.41 -13.98 -7.03
C ALA A 127 14.63 -15.31 -6.91
N CYS A 128 15.04 -16.37 -7.61
CA CYS A 128 14.43 -17.70 -7.48
C CYS A 128 14.60 -18.33 -6.09
N LEU A 129 15.61 -17.92 -5.34
CA LEU A 129 15.82 -18.36 -3.94
C LEU A 129 15.00 -17.53 -2.94
N GLY A 130 14.27 -16.51 -3.41
CA GLY A 130 13.50 -15.60 -2.59
C GLY A 130 14.36 -14.57 -1.84
N ALA A 131 15.56 -14.27 -2.33
CA ALA A 131 16.37 -13.18 -1.79
C ALA A 131 15.94 -11.82 -2.36
N VAL A 132 16.11 -10.75 -1.58
CA VAL A 132 15.73 -9.39 -1.98
C VAL A 132 16.95 -8.68 -2.58
N ARG A 133 16.87 -8.22 -3.83
CA ARG A 133 17.97 -7.46 -4.45
C ARG A 133 18.17 -6.13 -3.72
N ALA A 134 19.39 -5.89 -3.23
CA ALA A 134 19.74 -4.65 -2.54
C ALA A 134 20.67 -3.78 -3.39
N GLY A 135 20.12 -2.68 -3.91
CA GLY A 135 20.88 -1.64 -4.59
C GLY A 135 21.43 -2.05 -5.96
N GLU A 136 22.19 -1.12 -6.55
CA GLU A 136 22.93 -1.37 -7.78
C GLU A 136 24.28 -2.04 -7.49
N PRO A 137 24.79 -2.91 -8.39
CA PRO A 137 26.06 -3.58 -8.18
C PRO A 137 27.23 -2.59 -8.23
N VAL A 138 28.17 -2.76 -7.30
CA VAL A 138 29.44 -2.03 -7.29
C VAL A 138 30.44 -2.77 -8.18
N LEU A 139 31.04 -2.06 -9.14
CA LEU A 139 31.83 -2.69 -10.23
C LEU A 139 33.28 -2.22 -10.23
N PHE A 140 34.21 -3.11 -9.90
CA PHE A 140 35.65 -2.90 -10.04
C PHE A 140 36.07 -3.15 -11.50
N ARG A 141 36.04 -2.09 -12.31
CA ARG A 141 36.47 -2.14 -13.71
C ARG A 141 37.99 -2.17 -13.78
N ASN A 142 38.54 -3.14 -14.50
CA ASN A 142 39.99 -3.36 -14.61
C ASN A 142 40.71 -3.44 -13.25
N HIS A 143 40.01 -3.92 -12.21
CA HIS A 143 40.51 -3.99 -10.83
C HIS A 143 40.86 -2.63 -10.20
N GLU A 144 40.30 -1.53 -10.70
CA GLU A 144 40.39 -0.21 -10.09
C GLU A 144 39.31 -0.04 -9.01
N ASN A 145 39.63 0.73 -7.96
CA ASN A 145 38.70 1.01 -6.88
C ASN A 145 37.56 1.92 -7.38
N PRO A 146 36.29 1.55 -7.12
CA PRO A 146 35.15 2.44 -7.30
C PRO A 146 35.20 3.64 -6.35
N GLU A 147 34.31 4.61 -6.56
CA GLU A 147 34.15 5.72 -5.63
C GLU A 147 33.63 5.25 -4.27
N ASP A 148 34.09 5.88 -3.19
CA ASP A 148 33.61 5.59 -1.82
C ASP A 148 32.08 5.75 -1.72
N SER A 149 31.51 6.69 -2.48
CA SER A 149 30.07 6.95 -2.56
C SER A 149 29.24 5.75 -3.04
N GLU A 150 29.83 4.84 -3.81
CA GLU A 150 29.16 3.61 -4.28
C GLU A 150 29.02 2.59 -3.15
N ALA A 151 30.04 2.43 -2.32
CA ALA A 151 29.96 1.59 -1.13
C ALA A 151 28.97 2.11 -0.10
N GLU A 152 29.00 3.41 0.18
CA GLU A 152 28.06 4.01 1.14
C GLU A 152 26.61 3.79 0.68
N ARG A 153 26.29 4.04 -0.60
CA ARG A 153 24.96 3.76 -1.16
C ARG A 153 24.56 2.29 -1.05
N LEU A 154 25.48 1.36 -1.32
CA LEU A 154 25.21 -0.07 -1.18
C LEU A 154 24.91 -0.44 0.27
N LEU A 155 25.67 0.09 1.24
CA LEU A 155 25.47 -0.16 2.66
C LEU A 155 24.18 0.48 3.19
N ASP A 156 23.88 1.71 2.79
CA ASP A 156 22.61 2.38 3.09
C ASP A 156 21.44 1.52 2.61
N THR A 157 21.49 1.03 1.37
CA THR A 157 20.43 0.21 0.80
C THR A 157 20.27 -1.12 1.56
N LEU A 158 21.36 -1.74 2.01
CA LEU A 158 21.28 -2.96 2.81
C LEU A 158 20.60 -2.71 4.16
N GLU A 159 20.98 -1.65 4.86
CA GLU A 159 20.38 -1.23 6.13
C GLU A 159 18.90 -0.88 5.96
N GLU A 160 18.54 -0.13 4.91
CA GLU A 160 17.15 0.19 4.59
C GLU A 160 16.28 -1.05 4.35
N ASN A 161 16.83 -2.10 3.71
CA ASN A 161 16.07 -3.33 3.45
C ASN A 161 15.89 -4.24 4.68
N VAL A 162 16.50 -3.93 5.82
CA VAL A 162 16.25 -4.63 7.09
C VAL A 162 15.48 -3.81 8.11
N MET A 163 15.23 -2.53 7.82
CA MET A 163 14.40 -1.65 8.66
C MET A 163 13.00 -1.49 8.05
N ASN A 164 12.00 -1.42 8.91
CA ASN A 164 10.62 -1.12 8.59
C ASN A 164 10.20 0.15 9.33
N ARG A 165 9.77 1.17 8.58
CA ARG A 165 9.12 2.35 9.17
C ARG A 165 7.62 2.13 9.25
N GLU A 166 7.02 2.60 10.34
CA GLU A 166 5.60 2.49 10.60
C GLU A 166 5.08 3.67 11.40
N ILE A 167 3.81 3.99 11.21
CA ILE A 167 3.14 5.03 11.97
C ILE A 167 2.25 4.38 13.03
N ARG A 168 2.45 4.80 14.27
CA ARG A 168 1.73 4.28 15.44
C ARG A 168 0.79 5.34 16.01
N LEU A 169 -0.26 4.88 16.69
CA LEU A 169 -1.06 5.78 17.53
C LEU A 169 -0.27 6.11 18.79
N ALA A 170 0.15 7.36 18.97
CA ALA A 170 0.86 7.79 20.16
C ALA A 170 -0.09 8.09 21.33
N VAL A 171 -1.20 8.79 21.04
CA VAL A 171 -2.19 9.24 22.02
C VAL A 171 -3.57 9.22 21.38
N ARG A 172 -4.63 8.99 22.17
CA ARG A 172 -6.01 9.14 21.69
C ARG A 172 -6.39 10.64 21.65
N PRO A 173 -6.82 11.18 20.50
CA PRO A 173 -7.21 12.57 20.37
C PRO A 173 -8.50 12.85 21.13
N SER A 174 -8.69 14.11 21.53
CA SER A 174 -9.99 14.64 21.95
C SER A 174 -10.43 15.68 20.93
N GLY A 175 -11.50 15.39 20.18
CA GLY A 175 -11.93 16.23 19.07
C GLY A 175 -11.10 16.00 17.80
N GLU A 176 -10.58 17.07 17.19
CA GLU A 176 -9.74 16.95 15.99
C GLU A 176 -8.36 16.34 16.34
N PRO A 177 -7.85 15.38 15.56
CA PRO A 177 -6.51 14.85 15.76
C PRO A 177 -5.44 15.88 15.37
N GLU A 178 -4.29 15.78 16.03
CA GLU A 178 -3.09 16.58 15.78
C GLU A 178 -1.90 15.67 15.44
N LEU A 179 -0.84 16.22 14.85
CA LEU A 179 0.36 15.43 14.50
C LEU A 179 1.00 14.72 15.71
N ARG A 180 0.86 15.28 16.92
CA ARG A 180 1.38 14.68 18.17
C ARG A 180 0.69 13.36 18.55
N ASP A 181 -0.47 13.08 17.96
CA ASP A 181 -1.24 11.86 18.24
C ASP A 181 -0.67 10.65 17.47
N PHE A 182 0.34 10.89 16.62
CA PHE A 182 1.02 9.89 15.80
C PHE A 182 2.52 9.84 16.14
N GLU A 183 3.11 8.66 15.99
CA GLU A 183 4.55 8.43 16.12
C GLU A 183 5.07 7.73 14.86
N LEU A 184 6.15 8.25 14.26
CA LEU A 184 6.93 7.51 13.26
C LEU A 184 7.95 6.65 14.00
N ALA A 185 7.75 5.33 13.96
CA ALA A 185 8.64 4.36 14.56
C ALA A 185 9.45 3.62 13.48
N THR A 186 10.68 3.25 13.82
CA THR A 186 11.52 2.37 13.01
C THR A 186 11.70 1.05 13.76
N THR A 187 11.49 -0.05 13.06
CA THR A 187 11.54 -1.43 13.57
C THR A 187 12.36 -2.30 12.62
N ASP A 188 12.69 -3.53 13.01
CA ASP A 188 13.26 -4.50 12.07
C ASP A 188 12.15 -5.00 11.12
N VAL A 189 12.52 -5.33 9.87
CA VAL A 189 11.59 -5.99 8.94
C VAL A 189 11.11 -7.31 9.56
N PRO A 190 9.79 -7.51 9.71
CA PRO A 190 9.26 -8.68 10.40
C PRO A 190 9.48 -9.97 9.60
N ARG A 191 9.70 -11.08 10.30
CA ARG A 191 9.87 -12.41 9.70
C ARG A 191 8.54 -13.13 9.56
N ILE A 192 8.36 -13.86 8.46
CA ILE A 192 7.13 -14.62 8.18
C ILE A 192 7.17 -16.05 8.74
N GLY A 193 6.01 -16.51 9.21
CA GLY A 193 5.72 -17.92 9.53
C GLY A 193 4.99 -18.65 8.40
N GLU A 194 4.69 -19.93 8.61
CA GLU A 194 3.92 -20.74 7.66
C GLU A 194 2.55 -20.11 7.36
N GLY A 195 2.12 -20.12 6.10
CA GLY A 195 0.85 -19.53 5.69
C GLY A 195 0.86 -18.00 5.57
N GLN A 196 2.03 -17.37 5.66
CA GLN A 196 2.19 -15.91 5.62
C GLN A 196 3.09 -15.46 4.45
N VAL A 197 2.90 -14.21 4.06
CA VAL A 197 3.72 -13.48 3.09
C VAL A 197 4.24 -12.19 3.72
N LEU A 198 5.42 -11.76 3.28
CA LEU A 198 5.98 -10.45 3.61
C LEU A 198 5.70 -9.53 2.43
N VAL A 199 4.96 -8.46 2.68
CA VAL A 199 4.58 -7.49 1.66
C VAL A 199 5.35 -6.20 1.91
N ARG A 200 6.03 -5.69 0.88
CA ARG A 200 6.53 -4.32 0.83
C ARG A 200 5.43 -3.45 0.24
N ASN A 201 4.80 -2.64 1.07
CA ASN A 201 3.73 -1.73 0.67
C ASN A 201 4.30 -0.65 -0.26
N THR A 202 3.68 -0.46 -1.42
CA THR A 202 4.03 0.58 -2.40
C THR A 202 3.07 1.76 -2.30
N TRP A 203 1.82 1.50 -1.95
CA TRP A 203 0.82 2.53 -1.65
C TRP A 203 -0.04 2.17 -0.47
N MET A 204 -0.52 3.19 0.22
CA MET A 204 -1.53 3.05 1.27
C MET A 204 -2.63 4.11 1.13
N SER A 205 -3.79 3.72 1.63
CA SER A 205 -4.99 4.53 1.68
C SER A 205 -5.06 5.34 2.97
N VAL A 206 -5.59 6.56 2.87
CA VAL A 206 -5.93 7.40 4.02
C VAL A 206 -7.42 7.73 3.96
N ASP A 207 -8.19 7.28 4.95
CA ASP A 207 -9.64 7.30 4.91
C ASP A 207 -10.28 7.94 6.16
N PRO A 208 -11.41 8.65 6.02
CA PRO A 208 -12.07 9.32 7.15
C PRO A 208 -12.47 8.40 8.32
N TYR A 209 -12.83 7.14 8.06
CA TYR A 209 -13.27 6.21 9.10
C TYR A 209 -12.18 5.93 10.14
N MET A 210 -10.91 6.15 9.77
CA MET A 210 -9.77 5.97 10.67
C MET A 210 -9.88 6.86 11.91
N ARG A 211 -10.55 8.03 11.83
CA ARG A 211 -10.79 8.91 12.99
C ARG A 211 -11.57 8.20 14.08
N GLY A 212 -12.65 7.50 13.73
CA GLY A 212 -13.48 6.78 14.71
C GLY A 212 -12.72 5.63 15.39
N ARG A 213 -11.68 5.08 14.74
CA ARG A 213 -10.81 4.06 15.34
C ARG A 213 -9.82 4.63 16.34
N MET A 214 -9.60 5.94 16.37
CA MET A 214 -8.73 6.56 17.37
C MET A 214 -9.42 6.67 18.74
N ASP A 215 -10.76 6.63 18.77
CA ASP A 215 -11.56 6.61 20.00
C ASP A 215 -11.65 5.19 20.58
N ASP A 216 -11.62 5.07 21.92
CA ASP A 216 -11.70 3.77 22.60
C ASP A 216 -13.15 3.31 22.82
N VAL A 217 -13.89 3.17 21.72
CA VAL A 217 -15.32 2.83 21.75
C VAL A 217 -15.61 1.65 20.84
N GLU A 218 -16.63 0.87 21.20
CA GLU A 218 -17.11 -0.22 20.36
C GLU A 218 -17.60 0.31 19.01
N SER A 219 -17.15 -0.34 17.92
CA SER A 219 -17.49 0.00 16.56
C SER A 219 -17.48 -1.26 15.69
N TYR A 220 -17.91 -1.14 14.43
CA TYR A 220 -17.89 -2.25 13.46
C TYR A 220 -16.47 -2.72 13.12
N ILE A 221 -15.46 -1.91 13.46
CA ILE A 221 -14.04 -2.24 13.32
C ILE A 221 -13.33 -1.89 14.64
N PRO A 222 -12.43 -2.74 15.15
CA PRO A 222 -11.75 -2.47 16.42
C PRO A 222 -10.96 -1.15 16.42
N PRO A 223 -10.93 -0.44 17.56
CA PRO A 223 -10.09 0.74 17.75
C PRO A 223 -8.60 0.44 17.55
N PHE A 224 -7.87 1.44 17.08
CA PHE A 224 -6.42 1.47 17.12
C PHE A 224 -5.92 1.41 18.56
N GLN A 225 -4.77 0.78 18.73
CA GLN A 225 -4.11 0.58 20.02
C GLN A 225 -2.93 1.53 20.15
N ILE A 226 -2.75 2.13 21.32
CA ILE A 226 -1.62 3.01 21.60
C ILE A 226 -0.31 2.23 21.46
N GLY A 227 0.69 2.84 20.81
CA GLY A 227 2.01 2.26 20.57
C GLY A 227 2.02 1.14 19.52
N GLN A 228 0.90 0.89 18.84
CA GLN A 228 0.80 -0.08 17.74
C GLN A 228 0.67 0.61 16.38
N PRO A 229 1.14 -0.02 15.29
CA PRO A 229 0.95 0.49 13.94
C PRO A 229 -0.53 0.67 13.62
N LEU A 230 -0.86 1.73 12.89
CA LEU A 230 -2.21 1.90 12.38
C LEU A 230 -2.48 0.91 11.25
N ASP A 231 -3.70 0.41 11.16
CA ASP A 231 -4.16 -0.40 10.03
C ASP A 231 -4.91 0.44 9.00
N GLY A 232 -4.87 0.01 7.75
CA GLY A 232 -5.53 0.65 6.62
C GLY A 232 -5.30 -0.13 5.34
N SER A 233 -6.08 0.15 4.30
CA SER A 233 -5.89 -0.54 3.02
C SER A 233 -4.54 -0.16 2.39
N ALA A 234 -3.82 -1.14 1.89
CA ALA A 234 -2.54 -0.98 1.19
C ALA A 234 -2.45 -1.93 0.01
N VAL A 235 -1.63 -1.56 -0.97
CA VAL A 235 -1.19 -2.42 -2.06
C VAL A 235 0.33 -2.46 -2.01
N GLY A 236 0.89 -3.62 -2.31
CA GLY A 236 2.33 -3.84 -2.23
C GLY A 236 2.78 -5.10 -2.96
N GLU A 237 4.09 -5.24 -3.05
CA GLU A 237 4.76 -6.38 -3.67
C GLU A 237 5.14 -7.41 -2.60
N VAL A 238 4.88 -8.68 -2.87
CA VAL A 238 5.33 -9.79 -2.01
C VAL A 238 6.84 -9.97 -2.17
N VAL A 239 7.60 -9.75 -1.10
CA VAL A 239 9.07 -9.84 -1.09
C VAL A 239 9.60 -11.12 -0.42
N ASP A 240 8.76 -11.80 0.37
CA ASP A 240 9.01 -13.16 0.89
C ASP A 240 7.67 -13.90 1.01
N SER A 241 7.67 -15.22 0.80
CA SER A 241 6.43 -16.01 0.81
C SER A 241 6.65 -17.43 1.33
N ARG A 242 5.75 -17.85 2.24
CA ARG A 242 5.54 -19.25 2.64
C ARG A 242 4.17 -19.76 2.20
N VAL A 243 3.69 -19.25 1.06
CA VAL A 243 2.37 -19.53 0.48
C VAL A 243 2.55 -19.78 -1.02
N PRO A 244 2.53 -21.03 -1.51
CA PRO A 244 2.78 -21.34 -2.92
C PRO A 244 1.88 -20.59 -3.91
N GLU A 245 0.64 -20.28 -3.52
CA GLU A 245 -0.35 -19.58 -4.34
C GLU A 245 -0.11 -18.07 -4.45
N ILE A 246 0.73 -17.51 -3.57
CA ILE A 246 1.09 -16.09 -3.54
C ILE A 246 2.62 -15.99 -3.64
N PRO A 247 3.19 -16.07 -4.86
CA PRO A 247 4.63 -16.07 -5.04
C PRO A 247 5.26 -14.70 -4.78
N VAL A 248 6.56 -14.69 -4.52
CA VAL A 248 7.39 -13.47 -4.52
C VAL A 248 7.25 -12.74 -5.86
N GLY A 249 7.12 -11.42 -5.81
CA GLY A 249 6.84 -10.55 -6.95
C GLY A 249 5.35 -10.35 -7.27
N ALA A 250 4.44 -11.06 -6.58
CA ALA A 250 3.01 -10.82 -6.73
C ALA A 250 2.60 -9.48 -6.11
N THR A 251 1.72 -8.74 -6.78
CA THR A 251 1.07 -7.54 -6.20
C THR A 251 -0.17 -7.95 -5.43
N VAL A 252 -0.29 -7.52 -4.17
CA VAL A 252 -1.40 -7.86 -3.28
C VAL A 252 -2.03 -6.64 -2.63
N VAL A 253 -3.34 -6.70 -2.40
CA VAL A 253 -4.08 -5.76 -1.56
C VAL A 253 -4.37 -6.41 -0.20
N HIS A 254 -4.18 -5.65 0.88
CA HIS A 254 -4.47 -6.08 2.25
C HIS A 254 -4.80 -4.87 3.15
N PHE A 255 -5.00 -5.11 4.44
CA PHE A 255 -5.46 -4.09 5.40
C PHE A 255 -4.39 -3.66 6.43
N LEU A 256 -3.12 -4.00 6.20
CA LEU A 256 -2.01 -3.70 7.10
C LEU A 256 -1.13 -2.55 6.54
N GLY A 257 -1.78 -1.44 6.20
CA GLY A 257 -1.12 -0.20 5.77
C GLY A 257 -0.40 0.55 6.90
N TRP A 258 -0.03 1.81 6.65
CA TRP A 258 0.71 2.68 7.60
C TRP A 258 2.02 2.07 8.14
N ARG A 259 2.62 1.20 7.33
CA ARG A 259 3.94 0.59 7.51
C ARG A 259 4.51 0.25 6.14
N GLU A 260 5.83 0.20 6.02
CA GLU A 260 6.48 -0.13 4.75
C GLU A 260 6.47 -1.63 4.49
N TYR A 261 6.62 -2.44 5.53
CA TYR A 261 6.60 -3.91 5.44
C TYR A 261 5.53 -4.50 6.36
N ALA A 262 4.75 -5.43 5.82
CA ALA A 262 3.69 -6.11 6.56
C ALA A 262 3.81 -7.64 6.41
N VAL A 263 3.74 -8.35 7.54
CA VAL A 263 3.44 -9.79 7.53
C VAL A 263 1.94 -9.94 7.36
N VAL A 264 1.51 -10.59 6.29
CA VAL A 264 0.11 -10.78 5.94
C VAL A 264 -0.19 -12.27 5.90
N ASP A 265 -1.22 -12.70 6.61
CA ASP A 265 -1.76 -14.06 6.47
C ASP A 265 -2.35 -14.23 5.06
N ALA A 266 -2.14 -15.37 4.41
CA ALA A 266 -2.61 -15.63 3.05
C ALA A 266 -4.11 -15.30 2.86
N ALA A 267 -4.94 -15.59 3.87
CA ALA A 267 -6.37 -15.35 3.85
C ALA A 267 -6.76 -13.85 3.86
N GLN A 268 -5.83 -12.96 4.19
CA GLN A 268 -6.01 -11.51 4.23
C GLN A 268 -5.36 -10.78 3.05
N ALA A 269 -4.62 -11.52 2.20
CA ALA A 269 -4.01 -10.99 0.99
C ALA A 269 -4.88 -11.31 -0.23
N THR A 270 -5.21 -10.29 -1.02
CA THR A 270 -5.88 -10.45 -2.31
C THR A 270 -4.88 -10.14 -3.43
N VAL A 271 -4.52 -11.14 -4.23
CA VAL A 271 -3.67 -10.94 -5.41
C VAL A 271 -4.43 -10.11 -6.44
N VAL A 272 -3.79 -9.06 -6.94
CA VAL A 272 -4.34 -8.15 -7.96
C VAL A 272 -3.43 -8.08 -9.18
N ASP A 273 -4.00 -7.71 -10.32
CA ASP A 273 -3.27 -7.61 -11.59
C ASP A 273 -2.88 -6.15 -11.87
N PRO A 274 -1.59 -5.77 -11.75
CA PRO A 274 -1.15 -4.41 -12.05
C PRO A 274 -1.18 -4.06 -13.54
N TYR A 275 -1.41 -5.03 -14.44
CA TYR A 275 -1.62 -4.79 -15.87
C TYR A 275 -3.07 -4.40 -16.18
N LEU A 276 -4.03 -4.80 -15.34
CA LEU A 276 -5.45 -4.46 -15.52
C LEU A 276 -5.71 -2.99 -15.17
N ALA A 277 -5.05 -2.47 -14.15
CA ALA A 277 -5.12 -1.08 -13.72
C ALA A 277 -3.88 -0.72 -12.88
N PRO A 278 -3.50 0.57 -12.79
CA PRO A 278 -2.46 1.03 -11.87
C PRO A 278 -2.74 0.56 -10.43
N GLU A 279 -1.70 0.21 -9.69
CA GLU A 279 -1.80 -0.39 -8.35
C GLU A 279 -2.70 0.43 -7.41
N GLU A 280 -2.55 1.75 -7.44
CA GLU A 280 -3.28 2.68 -6.60
C GLU A 280 -4.79 2.69 -6.88
N ALA A 281 -5.23 2.28 -8.07
CA ALA A 281 -6.64 2.19 -8.42
C ALA A 281 -7.37 1.16 -7.53
N TYR A 282 -6.68 0.12 -7.07
CA TYR A 282 -7.20 -0.89 -6.15
C TYR A 282 -7.44 -0.38 -4.72
N LEU A 283 -6.91 0.80 -4.37
CA LEU A 283 -7.22 1.50 -3.12
C LEU A 283 -8.35 2.54 -3.27
N GLY A 284 -8.80 2.76 -4.50
CA GLY A 284 -9.79 3.78 -4.88
C GLY A 284 -10.98 3.19 -5.64
N ALA A 285 -11.01 3.42 -6.96
CA ALA A 285 -12.10 3.05 -7.84
C ALA A 285 -12.34 1.54 -7.93
N LEU A 286 -11.28 0.73 -7.88
CA LEU A 286 -11.37 -0.74 -7.86
C LEU A 286 -11.38 -1.30 -6.44
N GLY A 287 -11.17 -0.44 -5.43
CA GLY A 287 -11.18 -0.77 -4.01
C GLY A 287 -12.53 -0.59 -3.33
N THR A 288 -12.50 -0.58 -2.00
CA THR A 288 -13.69 -0.46 -1.14
C THR A 288 -14.46 0.83 -1.39
N THR A 289 -13.81 1.93 -1.76
CA THR A 289 -14.50 3.20 -2.06
C THR A 289 -15.34 3.13 -3.34
N GLY A 290 -14.83 2.48 -4.38
CA GLY A 290 -15.61 2.25 -5.61
C GLY A 290 -16.73 1.24 -5.40
N LEU A 291 -16.47 0.15 -4.67
CA LEU A 291 -17.50 -0.81 -4.29
C LEU A 291 -18.61 -0.16 -3.44
N THR A 292 -18.23 0.75 -2.54
CA THR A 292 -19.17 1.54 -1.74
C THR A 292 -20.11 2.35 -2.62
N ALA A 293 -19.56 3.07 -3.61
CA ALA A 293 -20.36 3.80 -4.58
C ALA A 293 -21.29 2.86 -5.37
N TYR A 294 -20.77 1.72 -5.80
CA TYR A 294 -21.52 0.73 -6.57
C TYR A 294 -22.75 0.22 -5.83
N VAL A 295 -22.54 -0.44 -4.70
CA VAL A 295 -23.60 -1.06 -3.90
C VAL A 295 -24.58 -0.02 -3.36
N SER A 296 -24.10 1.18 -3.03
CA SER A 296 -24.98 2.24 -2.55
C SER A 296 -26.04 2.63 -3.58
N LEU A 297 -25.67 2.68 -4.86
CA LEU A 297 -26.55 3.11 -5.95
C LEU A 297 -27.26 1.96 -6.69
N THR A 298 -26.89 0.70 -6.44
CA THR A 298 -27.54 -0.47 -7.05
C THR A 298 -28.38 -1.29 -6.07
N GLU A 299 -28.06 -1.30 -4.77
CA GLU A 299 -28.72 -2.15 -3.77
C GLU A 299 -29.30 -1.38 -2.58
N VAL A 300 -28.58 -0.39 -2.04
CA VAL A 300 -29.00 0.32 -0.82
C VAL A 300 -30.03 1.40 -1.11
N ALA A 301 -29.73 2.28 -2.07
CA ALA A 301 -30.60 3.32 -2.59
C ALA A 301 -30.60 3.24 -4.13
N PRO A 302 -31.24 2.22 -4.71
CA PRO A 302 -31.13 1.93 -6.13
C PRO A 302 -31.58 3.12 -6.99
N VAL A 303 -30.68 3.55 -7.88
CA VAL A 303 -30.94 4.56 -8.91
C VAL A 303 -31.74 3.91 -10.03
N ARG A 304 -32.78 4.61 -10.48
CA ARG A 304 -33.65 4.21 -11.58
C ARG A 304 -33.52 5.20 -12.75
N PRO A 305 -33.77 4.76 -14.00
CA PRO A 305 -33.83 5.66 -15.14
C PRO A 305 -34.80 6.82 -14.87
N GLY A 306 -34.32 8.05 -15.04
CA GLY A 306 -35.11 9.26 -14.79
C GLY A 306 -34.93 9.88 -13.39
N ASP A 307 -34.26 9.20 -12.46
CA ASP A 307 -34.06 9.73 -11.10
C ASP A 307 -33.20 11.00 -11.08
N THR A 308 -33.50 11.89 -10.13
CA THR A 308 -32.60 12.96 -9.69
C THR A 308 -31.79 12.48 -8.48
N VAL A 309 -30.47 12.45 -8.60
CA VAL A 309 -29.54 11.94 -7.59
C VAL A 309 -28.74 13.09 -6.98
N PHE A 310 -28.70 13.16 -5.64
CA PHE A 310 -27.83 14.05 -4.88
C PHE A 310 -26.73 13.26 -4.16
N ILE A 311 -25.49 13.76 -4.19
CA ILE A 311 -24.33 13.12 -3.58
C ILE A 311 -23.58 14.16 -2.74
N SER A 312 -23.41 13.90 -1.44
CA SER A 312 -22.55 14.72 -0.57
C SER A 312 -21.10 14.23 -0.59
N SER A 313 -20.13 15.10 -0.27
CA SER A 313 -18.69 14.84 -0.47
C SER A 313 -18.38 14.34 -1.90
N ALA A 314 -19.04 14.93 -2.89
CA ALA A 314 -19.07 14.46 -4.28
C ALA A 314 -17.68 14.47 -4.96
N ALA A 315 -16.76 15.31 -4.47
CA ALA A 315 -15.39 15.39 -4.98
C ALA A 315 -14.42 14.42 -4.28
N GLY A 316 -14.89 13.63 -3.31
CA GLY A 316 -14.11 12.62 -2.62
C GLY A 316 -14.04 11.28 -3.37
N ALA A 317 -13.39 10.29 -2.76
CA ALA A 317 -13.17 8.96 -3.35
C ALA A 317 -14.48 8.25 -3.74
N VAL A 318 -15.46 8.19 -2.82
CA VAL A 318 -16.77 7.54 -3.10
C VAL A 318 -17.60 8.39 -4.06
N GLY A 319 -17.68 9.69 -3.80
CA GLY A 319 -18.53 10.61 -4.56
C GLY A 319 -18.16 10.73 -6.04
N SER A 320 -16.85 10.76 -6.36
CA SER A 320 -16.38 10.88 -7.74
C SER A 320 -16.80 9.68 -8.60
N VAL A 321 -16.76 8.47 -8.04
CA VAL A 321 -17.25 7.25 -8.69
C VAL A 321 -18.79 7.24 -8.75
N ALA A 322 -19.45 7.58 -7.64
CA ALA A 322 -20.90 7.51 -7.52
C ALA A 322 -21.63 8.39 -8.54
N GLY A 323 -21.15 9.61 -8.81
CA GLY A 323 -21.80 10.51 -9.78
C GLY A 323 -21.79 9.95 -11.21
N GLN A 324 -20.64 9.42 -11.64
CA GLN A 324 -20.49 8.80 -12.95
C GLN A 324 -21.30 7.51 -13.05
N LEU A 325 -21.35 6.73 -11.97
CA LEU A 325 -22.18 5.53 -11.91
C LEU A 325 -23.67 5.87 -11.98
N ALA A 326 -24.14 6.89 -11.26
CA ALA A 326 -25.54 7.34 -11.32
C ALA A 326 -25.97 7.64 -12.76
N ARG A 327 -25.08 8.28 -13.56
CA ARG A 327 -25.31 8.47 -14.99
C ARG A 327 -25.42 7.18 -15.78
N LYS A 328 -24.49 6.24 -15.56
CA LYS A 328 -24.52 4.92 -16.22
C LYS A 328 -25.77 4.11 -15.85
N LEU A 329 -26.35 4.35 -14.67
CA LEU A 329 -27.62 3.76 -14.20
C LEU A 329 -28.88 4.48 -14.73
N GLY A 330 -28.72 5.57 -15.48
CA GLY A 330 -29.82 6.28 -16.14
C GLY A 330 -30.39 7.47 -15.37
N ALA A 331 -29.69 7.98 -14.35
CA ALA A 331 -30.11 9.20 -13.66
C ALA A 331 -30.26 10.36 -14.65
N ALA A 332 -31.45 10.96 -14.70
CA ALA A 332 -31.70 12.13 -15.53
C ALA A 332 -30.91 13.34 -15.02
N ARG A 333 -30.70 13.42 -13.71
CA ARG A 333 -29.97 14.52 -13.09
C ARG A 333 -29.06 14.06 -11.96
N VAL A 334 -27.83 14.55 -11.92
CA VAL A 334 -26.83 14.25 -10.89
C VAL A 334 -26.27 15.54 -10.32
N ILE A 335 -26.49 15.75 -9.02
CA ILE A 335 -26.11 16.95 -8.28
C ILE A 335 -25.11 16.51 -7.20
N GLY A 336 -24.04 17.28 -7.04
CA GLY A 336 -23.00 16.97 -6.07
C GLY A 336 -22.70 18.17 -5.18
N SER A 337 -22.40 17.93 -3.91
CA SER A 337 -21.89 18.96 -3.00
C SER A 337 -20.42 18.72 -2.67
N ALA A 338 -19.61 19.78 -2.76
CA ALA A 338 -18.20 19.78 -2.38
C ALA A 338 -17.81 21.08 -1.67
N GLY A 339 -16.66 21.08 -0.98
CA GLY A 339 -16.18 22.23 -0.23
C GLY A 339 -15.30 23.14 -1.06
N GLY A 340 -15.79 24.34 -1.36
CA GLY A 340 -15.09 25.38 -2.10
C GLY A 340 -15.41 25.40 -3.60
N PRO A 341 -15.26 26.57 -4.25
CA PRO A 341 -15.70 26.79 -5.63
C PRO A 341 -14.88 25.97 -6.63
N PHE A 342 -13.61 25.69 -6.32
CA PHE A 342 -12.74 24.84 -7.13
C PHE A 342 -13.32 23.43 -7.25
N LYS A 343 -13.60 22.77 -6.11
CA LYS A 343 -14.12 21.39 -6.11
C LYS A 343 -15.51 21.32 -6.72
N ALA A 344 -16.39 22.27 -6.41
CA ALA A 344 -17.74 22.34 -6.99
C ALA A 344 -17.70 22.42 -8.54
N LYS A 345 -16.81 23.25 -9.10
CA LYS A 345 -16.62 23.34 -10.56
C LYS A 345 -16.14 22.01 -11.16
N ARG A 346 -15.20 21.34 -10.49
CA ARG A 346 -14.63 20.06 -10.96
C ARG A 346 -15.64 18.92 -11.05
N LEU A 347 -16.66 18.91 -10.19
CA LEU A 347 -17.77 17.95 -10.30
C LEU A 347 -18.38 17.94 -11.70
N VAL A 348 -18.59 19.14 -12.26
CA VAL A 348 -19.18 19.31 -13.59
C VAL A 348 -18.16 19.02 -14.69
N THR A 349 -16.96 19.61 -14.60
CA THR A 349 -15.98 19.53 -15.70
C THR A 349 -15.33 18.16 -15.84
N ASP A 350 -15.10 17.45 -14.73
CA ASP A 350 -14.23 16.28 -14.71
C ASP A 350 -15.03 14.99 -14.50
N PHE A 351 -16.10 15.05 -13.69
CA PHE A 351 -16.91 13.88 -13.30
C PHE A 351 -18.32 13.85 -13.90
N GLY A 352 -18.70 14.85 -14.72
CA GLY A 352 -19.96 14.83 -15.48
C GLY A 352 -21.25 15.03 -14.66
N TYR A 353 -21.13 15.65 -13.48
CA TYR A 353 -22.31 16.12 -12.74
C TYR A 353 -23.01 17.24 -13.52
N ASP A 354 -24.34 17.37 -13.37
CA ASP A 354 -25.06 18.53 -13.92
C ASP A 354 -24.75 19.81 -13.15
N VAL A 355 -24.68 19.68 -11.82
CA VAL A 355 -24.52 20.79 -10.90
C VAL A 355 -23.58 20.40 -9.78
N GLY A 356 -22.57 21.24 -9.55
CA GLY A 356 -21.74 21.22 -8.36
C GLY A 356 -22.13 22.36 -7.42
N ILE A 357 -22.52 22.01 -6.20
CA ILE A 357 -22.88 22.90 -5.10
C ILE A 357 -21.65 23.13 -4.23
N ASP A 358 -21.37 24.38 -3.87
CA ASP A 358 -20.36 24.73 -2.87
C ASP A 358 -21.03 24.93 -1.51
N TYR A 359 -20.91 23.95 -0.62
CA TYR A 359 -21.52 24.06 0.72
C TYR A 359 -20.86 25.13 1.60
N ARG A 360 -19.67 25.64 1.24
CA ARG A 360 -18.99 26.72 1.97
C ARG A 360 -19.46 28.10 1.52
N ALA A 361 -20.14 28.21 0.37
CA ALA A 361 -20.62 29.46 -0.19
C ALA A 361 -21.99 29.89 0.36
N GLY A 362 -22.72 29.01 1.05
CA GLY A 362 -24.05 29.30 1.58
C GLY A 362 -24.83 28.04 1.96
N SER A 363 -26.12 28.20 2.21
CA SER A 363 -27.00 27.11 2.63
C SER A 363 -27.06 25.99 1.60
N VAL A 364 -26.81 24.75 2.04
CA VAL A 364 -26.96 23.55 1.19
C VAL A 364 -28.41 23.38 0.77
N ALA A 365 -29.37 23.69 1.66
CA ALA A 365 -30.79 23.57 1.37
C ALA A 365 -31.23 24.51 0.24
N GLU A 366 -30.80 25.76 0.27
CA GLU A 366 -31.15 26.75 -0.77
C GLU A 366 -30.52 26.38 -2.12
N GLN A 367 -29.24 26.00 -2.11
CA GLN A 367 -28.54 25.59 -3.32
C GLN A 367 -29.13 24.29 -3.90
N LEU A 368 -29.51 23.34 -3.05
CA LEU A 368 -30.15 22.09 -3.49
C LEU A 368 -31.54 22.34 -4.06
N ALA A 369 -32.34 23.21 -3.44
CA ALA A 369 -33.66 23.59 -3.98
C ALA A 369 -33.55 24.28 -5.35
N GLN A 370 -32.53 25.11 -5.57
CA GLN A 370 -32.25 25.70 -6.88
C GLN A 370 -31.78 24.66 -7.89
N ALA A 371 -30.93 23.71 -7.46
CA ALA A 371 -30.41 22.67 -8.31
C ALA A 371 -31.45 21.60 -8.66
N ALA A 372 -32.42 21.34 -7.80
CA ALA A 372 -33.49 20.35 -7.94
C ALA A 372 -34.85 20.95 -7.51
N PRO A 373 -35.46 21.82 -8.32
CA PRO A 373 -36.73 22.48 -7.96
C PRO A 373 -37.89 21.50 -7.76
N ASP A 374 -37.84 20.34 -8.44
CA ASP A 374 -38.82 19.27 -8.31
C ASP A 374 -38.45 18.23 -7.23
N GLY A 375 -37.36 18.45 -6.50
CA GLY A 375 -36.81 17.54 -5.49
C GLY A 375 -35.90 16.45 -6.04
N ILE A 376 -35.44 15.58 -5.13
CA ILE A 376 -34.50 14.48 -5.40
C ILE A 376 -35.13 13.11 -5.15
N ASP A 377 -34.71 12.10 -5.89
CA ASP A 377 -35.18 10.72 -5.77
C ASP A 377 -34.22 9.86 -4.94
N VAL A 378 -32.91 10.12 -5.07
CA VAL A 378 -31.85 9.36 -4.40
C VAL A 378 -30.86 10.32 -3.73
N TYR A 379 -30.47 10.02 -2.50
CA TYR A 379 -29.38 10.70 -1.80
C TYR A 379 -28.32 9.70 -1.34
N LEU A 380 -27.07 9.96 -1.72
CA LEU A 380 -25.90 9.27 -1.19
C LEU A 380 -25.23 10.15 -0.12
N ASP A 381 -25.36 9.75 1.14
CA ASP A 381 -24.91 10.53 2.29
C ASP A 381 -23.52 10.09 2.78
N ASN A 382 -22.52 10.92 2.51
CA ASN A 382 -21.16 10.79 3.02
C ASN A 382 -20.84 11.80 4.14
N VAL A 383 -21.78 12.70 4.48
CA VAL A 383 -21.51 13.87 5.32
C VAL A 383 -22.36 13.92 6.59
N GLY A 384 -23.65 13.60 6.51
CA GLY A 384 -24.59 13.79 7.61
C GLY A 384 -24.97 15.27 7.81
N GLY A 385 -25.37 15.64 9.03
CA GLY A 385 -25.62 17.02 9.44
C GLY A 385 -26.60 17.79 8.54
N ASP A 386 -26.26 19.03 8.22
CA ASP A 386 -27.09 19.93 7.41
C ASP A 386 -27.34 19.40 5.99
N HIS A 387 -26.42 18.61 5.43
CA HIS A 387 -26.62 17.95 4.13
C HIS A 387 -27.74 16.92 4.21
N LEU A 388 -27.80 16.13 5.28
CA LEU A 388 -28.86 15.15 5.48
C LEU A 388 -30.21 15.85 5.72
N VAL A 389 -30.23 16.93 6.52
CA VAL A 389 -31.45 17.74 6.72
C VAL A 389 -31.97 18.28 5.38
N ALA A 390 -31.10 18.93 4.60
CA ALA A 390 -31.45 19.47 3.29
C ALA A 390 -31.93 18.40 2.30
N ALA A 391 -31.28 17.24 2.28
CA ALA A 391 -31.67 16.12 1.42
C ALA A 391 -33.02 15.54 1.83
N ILE A 392 -33.27 15.38 3.14
CA ILE A 392 -34.57 14.91 3.65
C ILE A 392 -35.68 15.87 3.22
N ASP A 393 -35.48 17.18 3.29
CA ASP A 393 -36.48 18.17 2.88
C ASP A 393 -36.73 18.15 1.36
N ALA A 394 -35.68 18.01 0.55
CA ALA A 394 -35.77 17.95 -0.91
C ALA A 394 -36.25 16.60 -1.45
N LEU A 395 -36.30 15.55 -0.62
CA LEU A 395 -36.64 14.19 -1.06
C LEU A 395 -38.08 14.10 -1.57
N LYS A 396 -38.29 13.43 -2.71
CA LYS A 396 -39.60 13.11 -3.26
C LYS A 396 -40.27 11.95 -2.51
N VAL A 397 -41.57 11.76 -2.74
CA VAL A 397 -42.29 10.58 -2.25
C VAL A 397 -41.66 9.31 -2.84
N GLY A 398 -41.39 8.32 -1.98
CA GLY A 398 -40.69 7.08 -2.33
C GLY A 398 -39.17 7.23 -2.51
N GLY A 399 -38.61 8.38 -2.14
CA GLY A 399 -37.17 8.63 -2.25
C GLY A 399 -36.31 7.76 -1.32
N ARG A 400 -35.04 7.64 -1.67
CA ARG A 400 -34.12 6.62 -1.11
C ARG A 400 -32.80 7.24 -0.67
N ILE A 401 -32.40 7.00 0.57
CA ILE A 401 -31.15 7.50 1.14
C ILE A 401 -30.24 6.32 1.51
N ALA A 402 -29.01 6.32 0.97
CA ALA A 402 -27.93 5.45 1.40
C ALA A 402 -27.00 6.24 2.34
N MET A 403 -26.94 5.85 3.61
CA MET A 403 -26.09 6.48 4.61
C MET A 403 -24.76 5.73 4.71
N VAL A 404 -23.72 6.30 4.11
CA VAL A 404 -22.36 5.72 4.01
C VAL A 404 -21.47 6.21 5.15
N GLY A 405 -21.55 7.50 5.50
CA GLY A 405 -20.74 8.09 6.55
C GLY A 405 -21.24 9.46 6.97
N ALA A 406 -20.76 9.94 8.11
CA ALA A 406 -21.16 11.22 8.70
C ALA A 406 -19.92 12.05 9.08
N ILE A 407 -19.07 12.36 8.09
CA ILE A 407 -17.76 12.99 8.34
C ILE A 407 -17.86 14.32 9.12
N SER A 408 -18.99 15.03 9.03
CA SER A 408 -19.20 16.28 9.77
C SER A 408 -19.25 16.09 11.30
N ALA A 409 -19.46 14.87 11.77
CA ALA A 409 -19.58 14.54 13.19
C ALA A 409 -18.37 13.79 13.75
N TYR A 410 -17.38 13.40 12.92
CA TYR A 410 -16.28 12.54 13.37
C TYR A 410 -15.36 13.16 14.42
N ASN A 411 -15.27 14.49 14.46
CA ASN A 411 -14.49 15.22 15.45
C ASN A 411 -15.35 15.75 16.62
N ALA A 412 -16.63 15.40 16.70
CA ALA A 412 -17.50 15.86 17.77
C ALA A 412 -17.10 15.22 19.10
N THR A 413 -16.96 16.04 20.16
CA THR A 413 -16.65 15.57 21.51
C THR A 413 -17.89 15.16 22.30
N GLU A 414 -19.08 15.44 21.77
CA GLU A 414 -20.38 15.11 22.36
C GLU A 414 -21.30 14.49 21.29
N PRO A 415 -22.30 13.66 21.68
CA PRO A 415 -23.24 13.08 20.74
C PRO A 415 -23.97 14.15 19.91
N VAL A 416 -23.84 14.06 18.58
CA VAL A 416 -24.54 14.95 17.65
C VAL A 416 -25.98 14.46 17.48
N PRO A 417 -27.01 15.30 17.73
CA PRO A 417 -28.39 14.89 17.55
C PRO A 417 -28.69 14.58 16.08
N GLY A 418 -29.60 13.64 15.84
CA GLY A 418 -30.09 13.35 14.49
C GLY A 418 -30.89 14.50 13.89
N PRO A 419 -31.18 14.45 12.57
CA PRO A 419 -31.87 15.53 11.88
C PRO A 419 -33.30 15.72 12.43
N ALA A 420 -33.66 16.96 12.79
CA ALA A 420 -34.95 17.27 13.40
C ALA A 420 -36.16 16.98 12.47
N ASN A 421 -35.93 16.96 11.16
CA ASN A 421 -36.92 16.66 10.13
C ASN A 421 -37.03 15.17 9.77
N LEU A 422 -36.37 14.27 10.51
CA LEU A 422 -36.37 12.83 10.22
C LEU A 422 -37.76 12.22 10.07
N PHE A 423 -38.72 12.67 10.89
CA PHE A 423 -40.10 12.19 10.85
C PHE A 423 -40.80 12.45 9.50
N SER A 424 -40.34 13.43 8.71
CA SER A 424 -40.90 13.72 7.39
C SER A 424 -40.75 12.56 6.40
N LEU A 425 -39.80 11.64 6.62
CA LEU A 425 -39.65 10.43 5.81
C LEU A 425 -40.92 9.57 5.82
N ALA A 426 -41.70 9.59 6.91
CA ALA A 426 -42.97 8.86 6.99
C ALA A 426 -44.01 9.39 5.99
N HIS A 427 -44.18 10.71 5.93
CA HIS A 427 -45.09 11.34 4.95
C HIS A 427 -44.63 11.12 3.50
N LYS A 428 -43.32 10.97 3.30
CA LYS A 428 -42.72 10.70 2.00
C LYS A 428 -42.68 9.22 1.64
N SER A 429 -43.06 8.30 2.54
CA SER A 429 -42.86 6.85 2.33
C SER A 429 -41.44 6.53 1.85
N ALA A 430 -40.46 7.25 2.40
CA ALA A 430 -39.07 7.21 1.98
C ALA A 430 -38.25 6.22 2.82
N THR A 431 -37.12 5.77 2.28
CA THR A 431 -36.21 4.86 2.97
C THR A 431 -34.90 5.55 3.32
N LEU A 432 -34.43 5.37 4.55
CA LEU A 432 -33.05 5.67 4.96
C LEU A 432 -32.39 4.37 5.42
N ARG A 433 -31.30 3.97 4.75
CA ARG A 433 -30.61 2.71 5.02
C ARG A 433 -29.11 2.93 5.17
N GLY A 434 -28.53 2.41 6.25
CA GLY A 434 -27.08 2.38 6.46
C GLY A 434 -26.37 1.45 5.48
N MET A 435 -25.19 1.86 5.04
CA MET A 435 -24.31 1.10 4.14
C MET A 435 -22.96 0.86 4.81
N LEU A 436 -22.61 -0.42 4.96
CA LEU A 436 -21.28 -0.84 5.40
C LEU A 436 -20.70 -1.80 4.35
N VAL A 437 -19.60 -1.40 3.71
CA VAL A 437 -19.02 -2.12 2.56
C VAL A 437 -18.58 -3.54 2.88
N SER A 438 -18.19 -3.83 4.13
CA SER A 438 -17.78 -5.17 4.56
C SER A 438 -18.88 -6.23 4.39
N HIS A 439 -20.16 -5.83 4.34
CA HIS A 439 -21.29 -6.74 4.10
C HIS A 439 -21.48 -7.10 2.63
N TYR A 440 -20.70 -6.51 1.70
CA TYR A 440 -20.87 -6.65 0.26
C TYR A 440 -19.57 -7.00 -0.47
N LEU A 441 -18.55 -7.49 0.25
CA LEU A 441 -17.26 -7.85 -0.35
C LEU A 441 -17.41 -8.93 -1.45
N ASP A 442 -18.45 -9.75 -1.39
CA ASP A 442 -18.82 -10.73 -2.42
C ASP A 442 -19.20 -10.10 -3.77
N ARG A 443 -19.48 -8.79 -3.81
CA ARG A 443 -19.76 -8.02 -5.02
C ARG A 443 -18.51 -7.47 -5.72
N PHE A 444 -17.32 -7.60 -5.13
CA PHE A 444 -16.07 -7.14 -5.76
C PHE A 444 -15.83 -7.69 -7.17
N PRO A 445 -15.97 -9.00 -7.43
CA PRO A 445 -15.72 -9.54 -8.77
C PRO A 445 -16.62 -8.92 -9.84
N GLU A 446 -17.89 -8.70 -9.52
CA GLU A 446 -18.83 -8.03 -10.43
C GLU A 446 -18.45 -6.56 -10.65
N TRP A 447 -18.11 -5.85 -9.57
CA TRP A 447 -17.71 -4.45 -9.65
C TRP A 447 -16.43 -4.25 -10.46
N ILE A 448 -15.36 -5.00 -10.15
CA ILE A 448 -14.07 -4.93 -10.85
C ILE A 448 -14.26 -5.26 -12.34
N GLY A 449 -15.05 -6.30 -12.65
CA GLY A 449 -15.35 -6.69 -14.03
C GLY A 449 -16.02 -5.58 -14.87
N LYS A 450 -16.71 -4.63 -14.23
CA LYS A 450 -17.28 -3.44 -14.88
C LYS A 450 -16.30 -2.26 -14.87
N ALA A 451 -15.79 -1.92 -13.69
CA ALA A 451 -15.07 -0.69 -13.44
C ALA A 451 -13.68 -0.67 -14.06
N ALA A 452 -12.99 -1.81 -14.15
CA ALA A 452 -11.66 -1.88 -14.75
C ALA A 452 -11.69 -1.45 -16.23
N GLY A 453 -12.68 -1.93 -16.98
CA GLY A 453 -12.89 -1.52 -18.38
C GLY A 453 -13.18 -0.03 -18.51
N TRP A 454 -14.03 0.53 -17.62
CA TRP A 454 -14.36 1.95 -17.64
C TRP A 454 -13.18 2.86 -17.23
N LEU A 455 -12.30 2.39 -16.34
CA LEU A 455 -11.06 3.09 -16.04
C LEU A 455 -10.12 3.09 -17.24
N ALA A 456 -9.95 1.93 -17.88
CA ALA A 456 -9.06 1.77 -19.02
C ALA A 456 -9.49 2.59 -20.25
N ASP A 457 -10.79 2.70 -20.51
CA ASP A 457 -11.33 3.50 -21.62
C ASP A 457 -11.58 4.98 -21.29
N GLY A 458 -11.39 5.38 -20.02
CA GLY A 458 -11.56 6.74 -19.53
C GLY A 458 -13.02 7.19 -19.36
N SER A 459 -14.00 6.27 -19.45
CA SER A 459 -15.42 6.52 -19.19
C SER A 459 -15.80 6.44 -17.71
N LEU A 460 -14.85 6.03 -16.85
CA LEU A 460 -14.83 6.27 -15.41
C LEU A 460 -13.51 6.99 -15.10
N ARG A 461 -13.59 8.18 -14.53
CA ARG A 461 -12.43 9.00 -14.16
C ARG A 461 -12.35 9.13 -12.66
N THR A 462 -11.17 8.93 -12.11
CA THR A 462 -10.89 9.24 -10.71
C THR A 462 -9.66 10.11 -10.59
N GLU A 463 -9.58 10.81 -9.48
CA GLU A 463 -8.39 11.54 -9.08
C GLU A 463 -7.89 11.05 -7.75
N SER A 464 -6.60 11.26 -7.54
CA SER A 464 -5.95 11.02 -6.27
C SER A 464 -5.13 12.25 -5.88
N THR A 465 -5.18 12.61 -4.61
CA THR A 465 -4.19 13.46 -3.96
C THR A 465 -3.14 12.53 -3.36
N VAL A 466 -1.88 12.70 -3.77
CA VAL A 466 -0.79 11.80 -3.37
C VAL A 466 0.20 12.54 -2.48
N ALA A 467 0.44 12.01 -1.28
CA ALA A 467 1.57 12.35 -0.45
C ALA A 467 2.71 11.36 -0.68
N GLU A 468 3.96 11.84 -0.66
CA GLU A 468 5.15 11.01 -0.86
C GLU A 468 5.83 10.75 0.49
N GLY A 469 6.10 9.48 0.80
CA GLY A 469 6.78 9.03 2.01
C GLY A 469 5.85 8.80 3.20
N ILE A 470 6.11 7.71 3.95
CA ILE A 470 5.30 7.29 5.10
C ILE A 470 5.18 8.37 6.19
N GLU A 471 6.21 9.20 6.37
CA GLU A 471 6.22 10.31 7.32
C GLU A 471 5.15 11.38 7.04
N ARG A 472 4.58 11.40 5.83
CA ARG A 472 3.49 12.31 5.44
C ARG A 472 2.11 11.76 5.75
N ALA A 473 1.97 10.48 6.10
CA ALA A 473 0.67 9.85 6.34
C ALA A 473 -0.17 10.55 7.43
N PRO A 474 0.39 10.97 8.59
CA PRO A 474 -0.36 11.74 9.58
C PRO A 474 -0.93 13.04 9.01
N GLN A 475 -0.11 13.84 8.31
CA GLN A 475 -0.57 15.10 7.71
C GLN A 475 -1.65 14.83 6.65
N ALA A 476 -1.45 13.82 5.80
CA ALA A 476 -2.43 13.45 4.79
C ALA A 476 -3.79 13.08 5.41
N PHE A 477 -3.78 12.45 6.59
CA PHE A 477 -5.00 12.14 7.34
C PHE A 477 -5.69 13.38 7.92
N LEU A 478 -4.93 14.32 8.48
CA LEU A 478 -5.49 15.61 8.91
C LEU A 478 -6.11 16.37 7.73
N ASP A 479 -5.45 16.36 6.57
CA ASP A 479 -5.95 16.99 5.36
C ASP A 479 -7.25 16.37 4.88
N VAL A 480 -7.43 15.05 4.99
CA VAL A 480 -8.70 14.37 4.66
C VAL A 480 -9.85 14.88 5.53
N LEU A 481 -9.62 15.03 6.83
CA LEU A 481 -10.65 15.52 7.76
C LEU A 481 -10.97 17.01 7.53
N GLY A 482 -9.97 17.83 7.21
CA GLY A 482 -10.14 19.24 6.85
C GLY A 482 -10.69 19.50 5.44
N GLY A 483 -10.82 18.45 4.62
CA GLY A 483 -11.22 18.55 3.22
C GLY A 483 -10.17 19.22 2.34
N GLY A 484 -8.88 18.96 2.58
CA GLY A 484 -7.75 19.41 1.77
C GLY A 484 -7.56 18.63 0.47
N ASN A 485 -7.93 17.35 0.43
CA ASN A 485 -7.75 16.48 -0.75
C ASN A 485 -8.84 16.64 -1.82
N VAL A 486 -8.49 16.40 -3.07
CA VAL A 486 -9.43 16.13 -4.16
C VAL A 486 -9.29 14.67 -4.57
N GLY A 487 -10.41 13.97 -4.73
CA GLY A 487 -10.41 12.54 -5.00
C GLY A 487 -9.92 11.72 -3.82
N LYS A 488 -9.28 10.59 -4.11
CA LYS A 488 -8.75 9.66 -3.10
C LYS A 488 -7.46 10.21 -2.48
N MET A 489 -7.36 10.24 -1.15
CA MET A 489 -6.08 10.52 -0.50
C MET A 489 -5.27 9.23 -0.43
N LEU A 490 -4.04 9.29 -0.94
CA LEU A 490 -3.10 8.17 -0.94
C LEU A 490 -1.74 8.64 -0.44
N VAL A 491 -0.98 7.70 0.11
CA VAL A 491 0.45 7.88 0.36
C VAL A 491 1.20 6.85 -0.48
N ARG A 492 2.15 7.33 -1.28
CA ARG A 492 3.13 6.51 -1.98
C ARG A 492 4.32 6.30 -1.05
N LEU A 493 4.76 5.06 -0.89
CA LEU A 493 5.77 4.65 0.09
C LEU A 493 7.17 4.55 -0.52
#